data_AF-A0A0F6SGU0-F1
#
_entry.id   AF-A0A0F6SGU0-F1
#
_cell.length_a   1.000
_cell.length_b   1.000
_cell.length_c   1.000
_cell.angle_alpha   90.00
_cell.angle_beta   90.00
_cell.angle_gamma   90.00
#
_symmetry.space_group_name_H-M   'P 1'
#
loop_
_entity.id
_entity.type
_entity.pdbx_description
1 polymer ?
#
loop_
_entity_poly.entity_id
_entity_poly.type
_entity_poly.pdbx_seq_one_letter_code
_entity_poly.pdbx_strand_id
1 'polypeptide(L)'
;MCLSLAAACGGAGAAGAGGASEPSGGEGGGSTVSSSGGESSAGAATGSGDDVAVLLVDVIAPRLCESLRGSFVGLPGDGGTTGPASGSDPTVGRWWIRECSASVDGDRLSLSIAGTGWTWVDRESMGFRVRQYLRFDATAAFRATMEVAYDRPHRIATIWMRPDADVTAAVTPRGLVQAEATNVMSGMLGGLLELTGSSASARAQQQVADEGSQRLRERFGSGFTVTFAMDNEQMDFMVGALARGQVPVRPYEAEAGVTWSVNQRMQLWPSGLDVIGPVLDGRGPQALDLELEEGEGLIVEAICAPEFERFYDQMLQGAQPTPPRGTRVMEFAHAGSAQRAVVPALGCPTLLLVTTRDGATLPARMRVRVTPADAPTATARAQQAATGPTVATGTTTPTTTTATAHPVRIQMTALTVSPQSATGSRWDMIGGEPDPYVIVVSIPGQREVQRTEAASDRHEVPLDAWLPGAFRPEDLPLRFSVYDDDVGSDELIGVVDLAPGQIPASGGEISLELRSQDTVPRTMGTLRVRVQPVQ
;
A
#
# COMPACT_ATOMS: atom_id res chain seq x y z
N MET A 1 14.51 -7.71 10.52
CA MET A 1 15.73 -8.23 9.86
C MET A 1 16.94 -7.40 10.27
N CYS A 2 17.79 -7.92 11.15
CA CYS A 2 19.19 -7.49 11.22
C CYS A 2 19.94 -8.70 10.69
N LEU A 3 20.34 -8.66 9.43
CA LEU A 3 21.30 -9.63 8.95
C LEU A 3 22.59 -9.36 9.73
N SER A 4 22.91 -10.21 10.71
CA SER A 4 24.25 -10.28 11.29
C SER A 4 25.21 -10.83 10.24
N LEU A 5 25.46 -10.06 9.18
CA LEU A 5 26.56 -10.31 8.24
C LEU A 5 27.92 -9.94 8.85
N ALA A 6 27.93 -9.25 9.99
CA ALA A 6 29.15 -8.86 10.69
C ALA A 6 29.87 -10.00 11.46
N ALA A 7 29.30 -11.21 11.53
CA ALA A 7 29.82 -12.30 12.37
C ALA A 7 30.58 -13.42 11.62
N ALA A 8 30.78 -13.32 10.29
CA ALA A 8 31.47 -14.36 9.52
C ALA A 8 33.00 -14.17 9.39
N CYS A 9 33.59 -13.14 10.00
CA CYS A 9 35.04 -12.93 10.01
C CYS A 9 35.54 -12.71 11.45
N GLY A 10 35.69 -13.78 12.23
CA GLY A 10 36.26 -13.67 13.57
C GLY A 10 36.37 -14.99 14.33
N GLY A 11 37.51 -15.67 14.17
CA GLY A 11 38.09 -16.53 15.20
C GLY A 11 37.65 -17.99 15.26
N ALA A 12 38.48 -18.87 14.69
CA ALA A 12 38.62 -20.23 15.19
C ALA A 12 40.12 -20.58 15.23
N GLY A 13 40.72 -20.35 16.40
CA GLY A 13 42.00 -20.92 16.79
C GLY A 13 41.80 -22.28 17.45
N ALA A 14 42.54 -23.27 16.96
CA ALA A 14 43.07 -24.49 17.61
C ALA A 14 42.21 -25.28 18.61
N ALA A 15 41.93 -26.54 18.28
CA ALA A 15 42.59 -27.75 18.84
C ALA A 15 41.66 -28.97 18.80
N GLY A 16 42.14 -30.11 18.33
CA GLY A 16 41.43 -31.39 18.42
C GLY A 16 41.99 -32.46 17.49
N ALA A 17 42.82 -33.34 18.05
CA ALA A 17 43.61 -34.35 17.35
C ALA A 17 42.83 -35.62 16.97
N GLY A 18 43.37 -36.36 16.00
CA GLY A 18 43.40 -37.83 16.04
C GLY A 18 42.75 -38.57 14.87
N GLY A 19 43.55 -39.33 14.11
CA GLY A 19 43.03 -40.40 13.24
C GLY A 19 43.93 -40.72 12.05
N ALA A 20 44.95 -41.54 12.28
CA ALA A 20 45.83 -42.09 11.25
C ALA A 20 45.14 -43.14 10.37
N SER A 21 45.47 -43.17 9.07
CA SER A 21 45.62 -44.42 8.29
C SER A 21 46.29 -44.13 6.94
N GLU A 22 47.43 -44.79 6.74
CA GLU A 22 48.18 -45.04 5.50
C GLU A 22 48.21 -46.59 5.32
N PRO A 23 48.74 -47.19 4.23
CA PRO A 23 49.03 -46.69 2.87
C PRO A 23 48.68 -47.72 1.75
N SER A 24 48.94 -47.34 0.50
CA SER A 24 49.41 -48.12 -0.68
C SER A 24 48.73 -47.58 -1.94
N GLY A 25 49.35 -47.41 -3.10
CA GLY A 25 50.66 -47.75 -3.64
C GLY A 25 50.46 -47.77 -5.17
N GLY A 26 51.34 -47.14 -5.94
CA GLY A 26 51.18 -47.10 -7.40
C GLY A 26 52.19 -46.18 -8.09
N GLU A 27 53.37 -46.72 -8.36
CA GLU A 27 54.43 -46.14 -9.17
C GLU A 27 54.03 -45.97 -10.65
N GLY A 28 54.60 -44.95 -11.31
CA GLY A 28 54.56 -44.79 -12.76
C GLY A 28 55.27 -43.51 -13.18
N GLY A 29 56.57 -43.62 -13.47
CA GLY A 29 57.49 -42.49 -13.69
C GLY A 29 57.42 -41.80 -15.06
N GLY A 30 58.18 -40.70 -15.16
CA GLY A 30 58.42 -39.97 -16.41
C GLY A 30 58.98 -38.57 -16.18
N SER A 31 60.28 -38.46 -15.87
CA SER A 31 61.02 -37.19 -15.85
C SER A 31 61.24 -36.64 -17.27
N THR A 32 60.92 -35.36 -17.47
CA THR A 32 61.76 -34.47 -18.29
C THR A 32 61.77 -33.08 -17.67
N VAL A 33 62.99 -32.66 -17.32
CA VAL A 33 63.37 -31.33 -16.84
C VAL A 33 63.28 -30.33 -17.99
N SER A 34 62.62 -29.20 -17.77
CA SER A 34 62.91 -27.96 -18.50
C SER A 34 62.67 -26.78 -17.58
N SER A 35 63.78 -26.19 -17.13
CA SER A 35 63.83 -24.92 -16.45
C SER A 35 63.77 -23.79 -17.47
N SER A 36 62.75 -22.95 -17.39
CA SER A 36 62.80 -21.58 -17.85
C SER A 36 61.89 -20.77 -16.96
N GLY A 37 62.49 -19.89 -16.15
CA GLY A 37 61.78 -19.01 -15.23
C GLY A 37 60.76 -18.17 -15.97
N GLY A 38 59.49 -18.42 -15.69
CA GLY A 38 58.41 -17.47 -15.91
C GLY A 38 58.14 -16.82 -14.56
N GLU A 39 58.26 -15.49 -14.50
CA GLU A 39 57.74 -14.70 -13.41
C GLU A 39 56.29 -15.11 -13.15
N SER A 40 56.03 -15.75 -12.02
CA SER A 40 54.69 -15.90 -11.47
C SER A 40 54.18 -14.51 -11.11
N SER A 41 53.64 -13.80 -12.10
CA SER A 41 52.66 -12.76 -11.83
C SER A 41 51.52 -13.46 -11.09
N ALA A 42 51.43 -13.25 -9.78
CA ALA A 42 50.25 -13.56 -9.00
C ALA A 42 49.10 -12.78 -9.65
N GLY A 43 48.41 -13.44 -10.57
CA GLY A 43 47.18 -12.95 -11.17
C GLY A 43 46.22 -12.76 -10.02
N ALA A 44 46.01 -11.51 -9.62
CA ALA A 44 44.90 -11.15 -8.77
C ALA A 44 43.66 -11.64 -9.52
N ALA A 45 43.09 -12.76 -9.06
CA ALA A 45 41.80 -13.23 -9.51
C ALA A 45 40.81 -12.11 -9.16
N THR A 46 40.58 -11.22 -10.11
CA THR A 46 39.45 -10.31 -10.09
C THR A 46 38.24 -11.23 -10.15
N GLY A 47 37.70 -11.58 -8.97
CA GLY A 47 36.44 -12.30 -8.87
C GLY A 47 35.46 -11.63 -9.81
N SER A 48 34.94 -12.42 -10.74
CA SER A 48 33.97 -11.93 -11.70
C SER A 48 32.72 -11.49 -10.93
N GLY A 49 31.96 -10.52 -11.41
CA GLY A 49 30.72 -10.09 -10.74
C GLY A 49 29.75 -11.26 -10.47
N ASP A 50 29.88 -12.32 -11.26
CA ASP A 50 29.12 -13.57 -11.16
C ASP A 50 29.42 -14.34 -9.86
N ASP A 51 30.66 -14.34 -9.38
CA ASP A 51 31.05 -15.03 -8.14
C ASP A 51 30.36 -14.41 -6.91
N VAL A 52 30.16 -13.08 -6.92
CA VAL A 52 29.47 -12.35 -5.86
C VAL A 52 27.97 -12.64 -5.88
N ALA A 53 27.36 -12.74 -7.06
CA ALA A 53 25.96 -13.08 -7.21
C ALA A 53 25.66 -14.50 -6.70
N VAL A 54 26.50 -15.48 -7.05
CA VAL A 54 26.39 -16.87 -6.56
C VAL A 54 26.52 -16.92 -5.04
N LEU A 55 27.55 -16.28 -4.49
CA LEU A 55 27.73 -16.19 -3.03
C LEU A 55 26.50 -15.56 -2.34
N LEU A 56 25.91 -14.53 -2.95
CA LEU A 56 24.74 -13.86 -2.41
C LEU A 56 23.53 -14.80 -2.34
N VAL A 57 23.30 -15.59 -3.40
CA VAL A 57 22.23 -16.59 -3.44
C VAL A 57 22.43 -17.65 -2.35
N ASP A 58 23.64 -18.18 -2.21
CA ASP A 58 23.99 -19.18 -1.19
C ASP A 58 23.77 -18.68 0.25
N VAL A 59 24.05 -17.39 0.49
CA VAL A 59 23.87 -16.76 1.81
C VAL A 59 22.41 -16.43 2.09
N ILE A 60 21.66 -15.98 1.08
CA ILE A 60 20.27 -15.51 1.25
C ILE A 60 19.27 -16.65 1.31
N ALA A 61 19.40 -17.66 0.44
CA ALA A 61 18.40 -18.72 0.31
C ALA A 61 18.03 -19.39 1.65
N PRO A 62 18.97 -19.76 2.54
CA PRO A 62 18.65 -20.42 3.82
C PRO A 62 17.88 -19.50 4.79
N ARG A 63 18.10 -18.19 4.72
CA ARG A 63 17.56 -17.20 5.68
C ARG A 63 16.28 -16.53 5.19
N LEU A 64 16.04 -16.59 3.88
CA LEU A 64 14.90 -15.92 3.26
C LEU A 64 13.58 -16.41 3.87
N CYS A 65 13.40 -17.72 3.99
CA CYS A 65 12.15 -18.27 4.54
C CYS A 65 11.99 -18.08 6.05
N GLU A 66 13.08 -17.98 6.82
CA GLU A 66 13.00 -17.61 8.24
C GLU A 66 12.43 -16.20 8.43
N SER A 67 12.71 -15.31 7.47
CA SER A 67 12.24 -13.93 7.53
C SER A 67 10.85 -13.73 6.90
N LEU A 68 10.53 -14.52 5.87
CA LEU A 68 9.23 -14.42 5.18
C LEU A 68 8.12 -15.14 5.93
N ARG A 69 8.38 -16.31 6.53
CA ARG A 69 7.34 -17.08 7.21
C ARG A 69 6.80 -16.30 8.42
N GLY A 70 5.49 -16.19 8.51
CA GLY A 70 4.82 -15.41 9.56
C GLY A 70 4.73 -13.91 9.27
N SER A 71 5.32 -13.42 8.17
CA SER A 71 5.25 -12.01 7.79
C SER A 71 3.94 -11.65 7.08
N PHE A 72 3.51 -10.40 7.22
CA PHE A 72 2.33 -9.85 6.56
C PHE A 72 2.75 -8.90 5.43
N VAL A 73 2.59 -9.34 4.19
CA VAL A 73 2.92 -8.55 3.00
C VAL A 73 1.75 -7.62 2.65
N GLY A 74 2.01 -6.33 2.54
CA GLY A 74 1.02 -5.33 2.13
C GLY A 74 0.56 -5.50 0.68
N LEU A 75 -0.74 -5.50 0.47
CA LEU A 75 -1.36 -5.54 -0.86
C LEU A 75 -1.74 -4.10 -1.26
N PRO A 76 -1.25 -3.59 -2.40
CA PRO A 76 -1.55 -2.25 -2.86
C PRO A 76 -3.01 -2.18 -3.29
N GLY A 77 -3.58 -0.97 -3.16
CA GLY A 77 -4.84 -0.66 -3.79
C GLY A 77 -4.76 -0.62 -5.32
N ASP A 78 -5.92 -0.44 -5.93
CA ASP A 78 -6.01 -0.18 -7.36
C ASP A 78 -5.39 1.18 -7.71
N GLY A 79 -4.71 1.27 -8.85
CA GLY A 79 -4.10 2.52 -9.31
C GLY A 79 -2.82 2.93 -8.57
N GLY A 80 -2.13 1.98 -7.91
CA GLY A 80 -0.84 2.24 -7.27
C GLY A 80 0.20 2.82 -8.22
N THR A 81 1.11 3.62 -7.68
CA THR A 81 2.25 4.18 -8.41
C THR A 81 3.32 3.10 -8.65
N THR A 82 4.29 3.39 -9.53
CA THR A 82 5.42 2.50 -9.81
C THR A 82 6.75 3.14 -9.42
N GLY A 83 7.79 2.32 -9.22
CA GLY A 83 9.09 2.84 -8.78
C GLY A 83 9.02 3.42 -7.38
N PRO A 84 9.94 4.29 -6.96
CA PRO A 84 10.11 4.70 -5.55
C PRO A 84 8.85 5.20 -4.86
N ALA A 85 7.98 5.89 -5.60
CA ALA A 85 6.75 6.48 -5.07
C ALA A 85 5.79 5.43 -4.48
N SER A 86 5.83 4.18 -4.97
CA SER A 86 4.85 3.16 -4.53
C SER A 86 5.05 2.68 -3.10
N GLY A 87 6.19 3.02 -2.48
CA GLY A 87 6.38 2.83 -1.04
C GLY A 87 5.49 3.73 -0.17
N SER A 88 4.85 4.76 -0.78
CA SER A 88 3.91 5.68 -0.11
C SER A 88 2.43 5.36 -0.37
N ASP A 89 2.16 4.40 -1.26
CA ASP A 89 0.79 3.99 -1.57
C ASP A 89 0.16 3.28 -0.37
N PRO A 90 -1.15 3.48 -0.13
CA PRO A 90 -1.85 2.75 0.91
C PRO A 90 -1.94 1.26 0.58
N THR A 91 -1.65 0.45 1.58
CA THR A 91 -1.99 -0.98 1.58
C THR A 91 -3.46 -1.15 1.94
N VAL A 92 -4.18 -1.99 1.19
CA VAL A 92 -5.63 -2.22 1.30
C VAL A 92 -5.96 -3.64 1.76
N GLY A 93 -4.95 -4.33 2.29
CA GLY A 93 -5.01 -5.74 2.63
C GLY A 93 -3.64 -6.34 2.94
N ARG A 94 -3.65 -7.61 3.36
CA ARG A 94 -2.45 -8.38 3.70
C ARG A 94 -2.47 -9.75 3.06
N TRP A 95 -1.28 -10.20 2.68
CA TRP A 95 -1.00 -11.60 2.46
C TRP A 95 -0.07 -12.11 3.56
N TRP A 96 -0.59 -12.99 4.40
CA TRP A 96 0.13 -13.62 5.47
C TRP A 96 0.86 -14.87 4.95
N ILE A 97 2.18 -14.81 4.88
CA ILE A 97 3.00 -15.91 4.36
C ILE A 97 3.06 -17.03 5.40
N ARG A 98 2.42 -18.16 5.09
CA ARG A 98 2.35 -19.34 5.96
C ARG A 98 3.42 -20.36 5.60
N GLU A 99 3.67 -20.51 4.32
CA GLU A 99 4.62 -21.47 3.77
C GLU A 99 5.65 -20.73 2.92
N CYS A 100 6.89 -21.18 3.03
CA CYS A 100 8.00 -20.68 2.23
C CYS A 100 9.00 -21.81 2.07
N SER A 101 9.45 -22.00 0.84
CA SER A 101 10.58 -22.85 0.48
C SER A 101 11.49 -22.05 -0.46
N ALA A 102 12.79 -22.06 -0.16
CA ALA A 102 13.81 -21.42 -0.96
C ALA A 102 14.94 -22.43 -1.18
N SER A 103 15.44 -22.49 -2.41
CA SER A 103 16.52 -23.39 -2.80
C SER A 103 17.39 -22.73 -3.87
N VAL A 104 18.62 -23.20 -3.98
CA VAL A 104 19.56 -22.76 -5.01
C VAL A 104 19.51 -23.77 -6.16
N ASP A 105 19.25 -23.28 -7.38
CA ASP A 105 19.23 -24.06 -8.62
C ASP A 105 20.28 -23.45 -9.57
N GLY A 106 21.50 -23.98 -9.53
CA GLY A 106 22.65 -23.39 -10.22
C GLY A 106 23.04 -22.04 -9.63
N ASP A 107 22.97 -20.99 -10.43
CA ASP A 107 23.21 -19.59 -10.05
C ASP A 107 21.92 -18.83 -9.67
N ARG A 108 20.80 -19.54 -9.56
CA ARG A 108 19.47 -18.96 -9.36
C ARG A 108 18.87 -19.31 -8.02
N LEU A 109 18.07 -18.38 -7.51
CA LEU A 109 17.19 -18.60 -6.38
C LEU A 109 15.85 -19.13 -6.88
N SER A 110 15.46 -20.33 -6.45
CA SER A 110 14.11 -20.85 -6.59
C SER A 110 13.33 -20.56 -5.31
N LEU A 111 12.23 -19.81 -5.41
CA LEU A 111 11.37 -19.42 -4.28
C LEU A 111 9.93 -19.86 -4.55
N SER A 112 9.32 -20.53 -3.58
CA SER A 112 7.89 -20.77 -3.54
C SER A 112 7.34 -20.33 -2.19
N ILE A 113 6.29 -19.51 -2.23
CA ILE A 113 5.60 -18.96 -1.08
C ILE A 113 4.11 -19.22 -1.20
N ALA A 114 3.48 -19.55 -0.08
CA ALA A 114 2.04 -19.71 0.01
C ALA A 114 1.51 -19.13 1.32
N GLY A 115 0.25 -18.75 1.31
CA GLY A 115 -0.37 -18.21 2.49
C GLY A 115 -1.79 -17.74 2.25
N THR A 116 -2.35 -17.12 3.27
CA THR A 116 -3.73 -16.66 3.28
C THR A 116 -3.77 -15.17 3.45
N GLY A 117 -4.79 -14.52 2.91
CA GLY A 117 -4.83 -13.08 2.86
C GLY A 117 -6.24 -12.52 2.80
N TRP A 118 -6.30 -11.21 2.98
CA TRP A 118 -7.51 -10.45 2.80
C TRP A 118 -7.19 -9.14 2.10
N THR A 119 -8.14 -8.64 1.33
CA THR A 119 -8.04 -7.35 0.66
C THR A 119 -9.43 -6.77 0.45
N TRP A 120 -9.53 -5.45 0.50
CA TRP A 120 -10.75 -4.79 0.07
C TRP A 120 -10.83 -4.76 -1.46
N VAL A 121 -11.99 -5.11 -2.00
CA VAL A 121 -12.31 -5.01 -3.41
C VAL A 121 -13.53 -4.11 -3.56
N ASP A 122 -13.42 -3.05 -4.35
CA ASP A 122 -14.54 -2.25 -4.86
C ASP A 122 -14.41 -2.18 -6.38
N ARG A 123 -15.11 -3.09 -7.05
CA ARG A 123 -14.98 -3.27 -8.50
C ARG A 123 -16.34 -3.50 -9.11
N GLU A 124 -16.54 -2.90 -10.27
CA GLU A 124 -17.67 -3.16 -11.13
C GLU A 124 -17.18 -3.78 -12.44
N SER A 125 -17.76 -4.90 -12.84
CA SER A 125 -17.41 -5.62 -14.06
C SER A 125 -18.58 -6.48 -14.54
N MET A 126 -18.81 -6.51 -15.85
CA MET A 126 -19.81 -7.36 -16.51
C MET A 126 -21.23 -7.27 -15.90
N GLY A 127 -21.63 -6.08 -15.43
CA GLY A 127 -22.94 -5.84 -14.81
C GLY A 127 -23.07 -6.33 -13.37
N PHE A 128 -21.95 -6.59 -12.70
CA PHE A 128 -21.88 -6.87 -11.28
C PHE A 128 -20.91 -5.93 -10.57
N ARG A 129 -21.26 -5.51 -9.36
CA ARG A 129 -20.39 -4.81 -8.44
C ARG A 129 -20.06 -5.70 -7.25
N VAL A 130 -18.77 -5.77 -6.93
CA VAL A 130 -18.22 -6.43 -5.75
C VAL A 130 -17.62 -5.35 -4.87
N ARG A 131 -18.22 -5.13 -3.69
CA ARG A 131 -17.77 -4.14 -2.71
C ARG A 131 -17.67 -4.75 -1.33
N GLN A 132 -16.58 -5.48 -1.06
CA GLN A 132 -16.40 -6.19 0.21
C GLN A 132 -14.94 -6.53 0.50
N TYR A 133 -14.67 -6.99 1.72
CA TYR A 133 -13.44 -7.67 2.04
C TYR A 133 -13.44 -9.09 1.46
N LEU A 134 -12.52 -9.33 0.52
CA LEU A 134 -12.25 -10.64 -0.02
C LEU A 134 -11.20 -11.35 0.84
N ARG A 135 -11.47 -12.59 1.24
CA ARG A 135 -10.46 -13.50 1.82
C ARG A 135 -9.96 -14.43 0.73
N PHE A 136 -8.71 -14.84 0.77
CA PHE A 136 -8.15 -15.70 -0.27
C PHE A 136 -6.98 -16.56 0.24
N ASP A 137 -6.75 -17.68 -0.44
CA ASP A 137 -5.48 -18.40 -0.43
C ASP A 137 -4.67 -17.93 -1.65
N ALA A 138 -3.36 -17.78 -1.50
CA ALA A 138 -2.47 -17.44 -2.60
C ALA A 138 -1.19 -18.24 -2.56
N THR A 139 -0.70 -18.59 -3.75
CA THR A 139 0.59 -19.26 -3.97
C THR A 139 1.34 -18.51 -5.05
N ALA A 140 2.65 -18.32 -4.88
CA ALA A 140 3.53 -17.83 -5.94
C ALA A 140 4.84 -18.62 -5.93
N ALA A 141 5.30 -19.05 -7.11
CA ALA A 141 6.58 -19.69 -7.28
C ALA A 141 7.29 -19.17 -8.51
N PHE A 142 8.59 -18.89 -8.37
CA PHE A 142 9.44 -18.36 -9.43
C PHE A 142 10.90 -18.71 -9.19
N ARG A 143 11.69 -18.64 -10.27
CA ARG A 143 13.15 -18.64 -10.21
C ARG A 143 13.64 -17.23 -10.51
N ALA A 144 14.72 -16.80 -9.87
CA ALA A 144 15.26 -15.47 -10.07
C ALA A 144 16.80 -15.47 -10.03
N THR A 145 17.38 -14.60 -10.86
CA THR A 145 18.78 -14.19 -10.69
C THR A 145 18.86 -13.07 -9.65
N MET A 146 20.00 -13.00 -8.97
CA MET A 146 20.28 -11.95 -8.00
C MET A 146 21.44 -11.10 -8.51
N GLU A 147 21.25 -9.79 -8.51
CA GLU A 147 22.30 -8.84 -8.83
C GLU A 147 22.48 -7.86 -7.69
N VAL A 148 23.71 -7.43 -7.45
CA VAL A 148 24.04 -6.48 -6.40
C VAL A 148 24.84 -5.31 -6.96
N ALA A 149 24.49 -4.11 -6.51
CA ALA A 149 25.34 -2.93 -6.67
C ALA A 149 25.45 -2.19 -5.36
N TYR A 150 26.57 -1.48 -5.20
CA TYR A 150 26.79 -0.61 -4.06
C TYR A 150 26.99 0.82 -4.54
N ASP A 151 26.10 1.72 -4.15
CA ASP A 151 26.27 3.15 -4.39
C ASP A 151 27.12 3.79 -3.30
N ARG A 152 28.36 4.14 -3.65
CA ARG A 152 29.35 4.62 -2.69
C ARG A 152 29.03 6.00 -2.10
N PRO A 153 28.58 7.01 -2.89
CA PRO A 153 28.26 8.33 -2.35
C PRO A 153 27.13 8.31 -1.32
N HIS A 154 26.06 7.54 -1.55
CA HIS A 154 24.93 7.46 -0.62
C HIS A 154 25.01 6.25 0.34
N ARG A 155 26.06 5.42 0.22
CA ARG A 155 26.31 4.22 1.03
C ARG A 155 25.11 3.25 1.07
N ILE A 156 24.52 3.00 -0.10
CA ILE A 156 23.36 2.12 -0.25
C ILE A 156 23.77 0.88 -1.06
N ALA A 157 23.59 -0.30 -0.48
CA ALA A 157 23.62 -1.55 -1.23
C ALA A 157 22.22 -1.82 -1.81
N THR A 158 22.15 -2.11 -3.11
CA THR A 158 20.91 -2.45 -3.82
C THR A 158 21.05 -3.87 -4.34
N ILE A 159 20.10 -4.74 -3.98
CA ILE A 159 20.00 -6.11 -4.48
C ILE A 159 18.73 -6.18 -5.33
N TRP A 160 18.89 -6.56 -6.59
CA TRP A 160 17.77 -6.85 -7.49
C TRP A 160 17.56 -8.35 -7.58
N MET A 161 16.30 -8.77 -7.43
CA MET A 161 15.85 -10.11 -7.71
C MET A 161 15.03 -10.05 -9.00
N ARG A 162 15.59 -10.60 -10.09
CA ARG A 162 14.96 -10.59 -11.41
C ARG A 162 14.38 -11.98 -11.69
N PRO A 163 13.05 -12.14 -11.66
CA PRO A 163 12.42 -13.41 -11.93
C PRO A 163 12.56 -13.76 -13.40
N ASP A 164 12.57 -15.05 -13.66
CA ASP A 164 12.42 -15.60 -15.01
C ASP A 164 10.99 -15.38 -15.53
N ALA A 165 10.79 -15.61 -16.82
CA ALA A 165 9.46 -15.50 -17.45
C ALA A 165 8.41 -16.46 -16.84
N ASP A 166 8.85 -17.55 -16.20
CA ASP A 166 8.00 -18.62 -15.68
C ASP A 166 7.45 -18.34 -14.26
N VAL A 167 7.01 -17.12 -13.97
CA VAL A 167 6.35 -16.82 -12.69
C VAL A 167 4.98 -17.52 -12.67
N THR A 168 4.82 -18.43 -11.72
CA THR A 168 3.52 -19.04 -11.43
C THR A 168 2.90 -18.35 -10.22
N ALA A 169 1.65 -17.96 -10.34
CA ALA A 169 0.89 -17.36 -9.25
C ALA A 169 -0.57 -17.74 -9.40
N ALA A 170 -1.20 -18.06 -8.27
CA ALA A 170 -2.60 -18.43 -8.17
C ALA A 170 -3.22 -17.80 -6.92
N VAL A 171 -4.44 -17.30 -7.07
CA VAL A 171 -5.28 -16.74 -6.01
C VAL A 171 -6.59 -17.49 -6.02
N THR A 172 -7.00 -18.02 -4.87
CA THR A 172 -8.26 -18.73 -4.68
C THR A 172 -9.09 -18.00 -3.63
N PRO A 173 -10.17 -17.30 -4.00
CA PRO A 173 -11.03 -16.63 -3.05
C PRO A 173 -11.72 -17.61 -2.10
N ARG A 174 -11.90 -17.20 -0.85
CA ARG A 174 -12.52 -17.97 0.24
C ARG A 174 -13.81 -17.30 0.68
N GLY A 175 -14.85 -18.12 0.88
CA GLY A 175 -16.19 -17.65 1.26
C GLY A 175 -17.04 -17.24 0.06
N LEU A 176 -18.20 -16.66 0.35
CA LEU A 176 -19.13 -16.17 -0.68
C LEU A 176 -18.70 -14.78 -1.14
N VAL A 177 -18.56 -14.62 -2.46
CA VAL A 177 -18.42 -13.29 -3.08
C VAL A 177 -19.83 -12.74 -3.28
N GLN A 178 -20.23 -11.80 -2.42
CA GLN A 178 -21.45 -11.00 -2.64
C GLN A 178 -21.21 -10.11 -3.86
N ALA A 179 -21.98 -10.35 -4.91
CA ALA A 179 -21.98 -9.57 -6.15
C ALA A 179 -23.36 -8.97 -6.30
N GLU A 180 -23.44 -7.64 -6.34
CA GLU A 180 -24.67 -6.90 -6.60
C GLU A 180 -24.80 -6.73 -8.10
N ALA A 181 -25.96 -7.05 -8.68
CA ALA A 181 -26.19 -6.77 -10.09
C ALA A 181 -26.39 -5.25 -10.27
N THR A 182 -25.59 -4.61 -11.10
CA THR A 182 -25.69 -3.16 -11.34
C THR A 182 -26.68 -2.79 -12.45
N ASN A 183 -27.08 -3.76 -13.28
CA ASN A 183 -27.96 -3.52 -14.44
C ASN A 183 -29.35 -4.15 -14.31
N VAL A 184 -30.39 -3.42 -14.73
CA VAL A 184 -31.81 -3.86 -14.77
C VAL A 184 -32.02 -5.10 -15.68
N MET A 185 -31.18 -5.29 -16.69
CA MET A 185 -31.18 -6.47 -17.57
C MET A 185 -30.77 -7.78 -16.85
N SER A 186 -30.03 -7.70 -15.73
CA SER A 186 -29.63 -8.86 -14.94
C SER A 186 -30.84 -9.53 -14.26
N GLY A 187 -31.89 -8.75 -13.96
CA GLY A 187 -33.18 -9.28 -13.47
C GLY A 187 -33.93 -10.13 -14.51
N MET A 188 -33.74 -9.86 -15.81
CA MET A 188 -34.37 -10.61 -16.89
C MET A 188 -33.55 -11.84 -17.31
N LEU A 189 -32.22 -11.75 -17.24
CA LEU A 189 -31.33 -12.91 -17.44
C LEU A 189 -31.34 -13.90 -16.27
N GLY A 190 -31.73 -13.49 -15.07
CA GLY A 190 -31.93 -14.38 -13.92
C GLY A 190 -32.92 -15.52 -14.19
N GLY A 191 -33.94 -15.31 -15.04
CA GLY A 191 -34.92 -16.33 -15.40
C GLY A 191 -34.46 -17.35 -16.46
N LEU A 192 -33.39 -17.07 -17.21
CA LEU A 192 -32.84 -17.98 -18.23
C LEU A 192 -31.52 -18.62 -17.79
N LEU A 193 -30.82 -18.04 -16.81
CA LEU A 193 -29.50 -18.49 -16.37
C LEU A 193 -29.52 -19.70 -15.42
N GLU A 194 -30.67 -20.06 -14.82
CA GLU A 194 -30.82 -21.32 -14.07
C GLU A 194 -30.51 -22.56 -14.94
N LEU A 195 -30.63 -22.46 -16.27
CA LEU A 195 -30.39 -23.58 -17.19
C LEU A 195 -28.90 -23.87 -17.45
N THR A 196 -27.96 -23.01 -17.02
CA THR A 196 -26.50 -23.21 -17.23
C THR A 196 -25.72 -23.57 -15.97
N GLY A 197 -26.37 -23.65 -14.80
CA GLY A 197 -25.80 -24.23 -13.58
C GLY A 197 -24.70 -23.44 -12.85
N SER A 198 -24.15 -22.35 -13.43
CA SER A 198 -23.18 -21.49 -12.76
C SER A 198 -23.86 -20.21 -12.24
N SER A 199 -23.95 -20.05 -10.92
CA SER A 199 -24.50 -18.82 -10.29
C SER A 199 -23.62 -17.59 -10.58
N ALA A 200 -24.19 -16.39 -10.50
CA ALA A 200 -23.45 -15.14 -10.61
C ALA A 200 -22.26 -15.08 -9.64
N SER A 201 -22.44 -15.57 -8.40
CA SER A 201 -21.38 -15.68 -7.41
C SER A 201 -20.22 -16.59 -7.85
N ALA A 202 -20.50 -17.70 -8.54
CA ALA A 202 -19.45 -18.59 -9.05
C ALA A 202 -18.62 -17.91 -10.15
N ARG A 203 -19.27 -17.14 -11.05
CA ARG A 203 -18.56 -16.35 -12.07
C ARG A 203 -17.74 -15.23 -11.46
N ALA A 204 -18.32 -14.48 -10.51
CA ALA A 204 -17.60 -13.43 -9.78
C ALA A 204 -16.38 -14.01 -9.03
N GLN A 205 -16.53 -15.17 -8.39
CA GLN A 205 -15.42 -15.84 -7.72
C GLN A 205 -14.32 -16.27 -8.70
N GLN A 206 -14.68 -16.86 -9.84
CA GLN A 206 -13.72 -17.25 -10.88
C GLN A 206 -12.98 -16.03 -11.44
N GLN A 207 -13.71 -14.95 -11.75
CA GLN A 207 -13.12 -13.72 -12.26
C GLN A 207 -12.14 -13.11 -11.24
N VAL A 208 -12.54 -13.02 -9.97
CA VAL A 208 -11.67 -12.51 -8.90
C VAL A 208 -10.42 -13.40 -8.74
N ALA A 209 -10.56 -14.72 -8.88
CA ALA A 209 -9.44 -15.66 -8.86
C ALA A 209 -8.48 -15.40 -10.03
N ASP A 210 -9.00 -15.27 -11.25
CA ASP A 210 -8.20 -15.07 -12.45
C ASP A 210 -7.48 -13.72 -12.45
N GLU A 211 -8.20 -12.63 -12.15
CA GLU A 211 -7.63 -11.29 -12.02
C GLU A 211 -6.61 -11.21 -10.89
N GLY A 212 -6.93 -11.78 -9.72
CA GLY A 212 -6.01 -11.84 -8.58
C GLY A 212 -4.74 -12.59 -8.92
N SER A 213 -4.86 -13.73 -9.60
CA SER A 213 -3.73 -14.56 -10.06
C SER A 213 -2.87 -13.81 -11.09
N GLN A 214 -3.50 -13.11 -12.03
CA GLN A 214 -2.80 -12.31 -13.03
C GLN A 214 -2.05 -11.15 -12.38
N ARG A 215 -2.69 -10.36 -11.52
CA ARG A 215 -2.03 -9.25 -10.81
C ARG A 215 -0.87 -9.73 -9.95
N LEU A 216 -1.05 -10.86 -9.26
CA LEU A 216 0.02 -11.46 -8.47
C LEU A 216 1.18 -11.87 -9.38
N ARG A 217 0.90 -12.52 -10.52
CA ARG A 217 1.92 -12.92 -11.50
C ARG A 217 2.68 -11.73 -12.07
N GLU A 218 1.99 -10.68 -12.50
CA GLU A 218 2.59 -9.44 -13.01
C GLU A 218 3.45 -8.78 -11.96
N ARG A 219 2.96 -8.73 -10.71
CA ARG A 219 3.67 -8.16 -9.58
C ARG A 219 4.97 -8.90 -9.29
N PHE A 220 4.92 -10.23 -9.19
CA PHE A 220 6.12 -11.05 -9.02
C PHE A 220 7.03 -10.98 -10.24
N GLY A 221 6.49 -10.96 -11.46
CA GLY A 221 7.22 -10.82 -12.72
C GLY A 221 7.99 -9.51 -12.86
N SER A 222 7.53 -8.44 -12.19
CA SER A 222 8.27 -7.16 -12.14
C SER A 222 9.56 -7.22 -11.31
N GLY A 223 9.75 -8.30 -10.54
CA GLY A 223 10.89 -8.51 -9.66
C GLY A 223 10.83 -7.73 -8.35
N PHE A 224 11.92 -7.78 -7.60
CA PHE A 224 12.03 -7.15 -6.29
C PHE A 224 13.33 -6.39 -6.17
N THR A 225 13.30 -5.32 -5.39
CA THR A 225 14.49 -4.62 -4.96
C THR A 225 14.56 -4.61 -3.44
N VAL A 226 15.71 -5.03 -2.92
CA VAL A 226 16.10 -4.85 -1.52
C VAL A 226 17.17 -3.78 -1.47
N THR A 227 16.97 -2.76 -0.65
CA THR A 227 17.99 -1.74 -0.40
C THR A 227 18.42 -1.79 1.05
N PHE A 228 19.73 -1.66 1.28
CA PHE A 228 20.31 -1.53 2.60
C PHE A 228 21.09 -0.22 2.69
N ALA A 229 20.50 0.78 3.36
CA ALA A 229 21.12 2.07 3.62
C ALA A 229 22.01 1.97 4.86
N MET A 230 23.33 1.97 4.65
CA MET A 230 24.30 1.68 5.72
C MET A 230 24.35 2.76 6.80
N ASP A 231 24.10 4.02 6.45
CA ASP A 231 24.17 5.13 7.41
C ASP A 231 23.10 5.03 8.51
N ASN A 232 21.96 4.42 8.19
CA ASN A 232 20.86 4.23 9.13
C ASN A 232 20.61 2.76 9.47
N GLU A 233 21.44 1.84 8.98
CA GLU A 233 21.22 0.38 9.05
C GLU A 233 19.80 -0.05 8.61
N GLN A 234 19.21 0.70 7.69
CA GLN A 234 17.83 0.50 7.28
C GLN A 234 17.78 -0.45 6.08
N MET A 235 16.96 -1.49 6.22
CA MET A 235 16.61 -2.38 5.13
C MET A 235 15.22 -2.03 4.62
N ASP A 236 15.10 -1.88 3.31
CA ASP A 236 13.83 -1.63 2.64
C ASP A 236 13.61 -2.68 1.55
N PHE A 237 12.35 -3.10 1.43
CA PHE A 237 11.88 -4.01 0.39
C PHE A 237 10.84 -3.29 -0.47
N MET A 238 10.91 -3.55 -1.77
CA MET A 238 9.99 -3.01 -2.75
C MET A 238 9.78 -3.99 -3.89
N VAL A 239 8.58 -3.95 -4.45
CA VAL A 239 8.27 -4.65 -5.69
C VAL A 239 8.61 -3.76 -6.88
N GLY A 240 9.23 -4.35 -7.89
CA GLY A 240 9.79 -3.66 -9.04
C GLY A 240 11.26 -3.28 -8.86
N ALA A 241 11.87 -2.85 -9.95
CA ALA A 241 13.26 -2.41 -9.98
C ALA A 241 13.40 -0.95 -9.52
N LEU A 242 14.32 -0.69 -8.59
CA LEU A 242 14.81 0.66 -8.30
C LEU A 242 16.14 0.92 -9.01
N ALA A 243 16.48 2.19 -9.22
CA ALA A 243 17.83 2.54 -9.66
C ALA A 243 18.87 2.22 -8.57
N ARG A 244 20.14 2.05 -8.95
CA ARG A 244 21.26 1.90 -8.02
C ARG A 244 21.28 3.07 -7.03
N GLY A 245 21.35 2.77 -5.73
CA GLY A 245 21.39 3.78 -4.68
C GLY A 245 20.07 4.50 -4.41
N GLN A 246 18.99 4.12 -5.09
CA GLN A 246 17.66 4.66 -4.85
C GLN A 246 16.94 3.84 -3.79
N VAL A 247 16.22 4.50 -2.89
CA VAL A 247 15.38 3.86 -1.86
C VAL A 247 13.90 4.15 -2.13
N PRO A 248 12.97 3.30 -1.66
CA PRO A 248 11.55 3.60 -1.71
C PRO A 248 11.22 4.88 -0.93
N VAL A 249 10.28 5.67 -1.42
CA VAL A 249 9.67 6.75 -0.64
C VAL A 249 8.80 6.10 0.44
N ARG A 250 8.92 6.55 1.69
CA ARG A 250 8.15 6.04 2.82
C ARG A 250 7.23 7.12 3.41
N PRO A 251 6.10 6.74 4.04
CA PRO A 251 5.15 7.72 4.59
C PRO A 251 5.69 8.59 5.73
N TYR A 252 6.63 8.05 6.52
CA TYR A 252 7.46 8.84 7.41
C TYR A 252 8.86 8.99 6.82
N GLU A 253 9.39 10.20 6.87
CA GLU A 253 10.75 10.49 6.42
C GLU A 253 11.78 9.70 7.22
N ALA A 254 12.89 9.38 6.56
CA ALA A 254 14.02 8.72 7.18
C ALA A 254 14.72 9.69 8.15
N GLU A 255 14.87 9.29 9.41
CA GLU A 255 15.59 10.05 10.42
C GLU A 255 16.97 9.42 10.65
N ALA A 256 18.01 10.25 10.72
CA ALA A 256 19.38 9.77 10.91
C ALA A 256 19.50 8.96 12.22
N GLY A 257 20.01 7.73 12.12
CA GLY A 257 20.19 6.83 13.27
C GLY A 257 18.91 6.18 13.80
N VAL A 258 17.76 6.34 13.13
CA VAL A 258 16.51 5.68 13.50
C VAL A 258 16.18 4.59 12.49
N THR A 259 16.20 3.34 12.93
CA THR A 259 15.69 2.21 12.15
C THR A 259 14.21 2.00 12.42
N TRP A 260 13.48 1.56 11.40
CA TRP A 260 12.10 1.10 11.54
C TRP A 260 11.95 -0.34 11.07
N SER A 261 11.05 -1.07 11.74
CA SER A 261 10.62 -2.40 11.29
C SER A 261 9.41 -2.33 10.36
N VAL A 262 8.60 -1.27 10.49
CA VAL A 262 7.44 -0.96 9.65
C VAL A 262 7.43 0.54 9.40
N ASN A 263 7.19 0.95 8.15
CA ASN A 263 6.92 2.34 7.77
C ASN A 263 6.07 2.30 6.49
N GLN A 264 4.75 2.36 6.64
CA GLN A 264 3.81 2.11 5.55
C GLN A 264 2.51 2.91 5.75
N ARG A 265 1.76 3.07 4.66
CA ARG A 265 0.43 3.65 4.67
C ARG A 265 -0.58 2.52 4.55
N MET A 266 -1.68 2.64 5.26
CA MET A 266 -2.74 1.64 5.35
C MET A 266 -4.07 2.32 5.09
N GLN A 267 -4.99 1.60 4.44
CA GLN A 267 -6.37 2.01 4.26
C GLN A 267 -7.29 0.87 4.67
N LEU A 268 -8.25 1.19 5.53
CA LEU A 268 -9.16 0.25 6.15
C LEU A 268 -10.60 0.72 5.99
N TRP A 269 -11.43 -0.07 5.34
CA TRP A 269 -12.87 0.16 5.20
C TRP A 269 -13.63 -0.23 6.46
N PRO A 270 -14.84 0.34 6.66
CA PRO A 270 -15.74 -0.01 7.76
C PRO A 270 -15.80 -1.49 8.09
N SER A 271 -15.79 -1.80 9.39
CA SER A 271 -15.79 -3.17 9.93
C SER A 271 -14.58 -4.03 9.53
N GLY A 272 -13.59 -3.42 8.87
CA GLY A 272 -12.35 -4.06 8.50
C GLY A 272 -11.41 -4.28 9.67
N LEU A 273 -10.45 -5.18 9.43
CA LEU A 273 -9.26 -5.31 10.25
C LEU A 273 -8.00 -5.30 9.37
N ASP A 274 -6.91 -4.77 9.91
CA ASP A 274 -5.57 -4.96 9.37
C ASP A 274 -4.60 -5.28 10.52
N VAL A 275 -3.42 -5.79 10.18
CA VAL A 275 -2.41 -6.25 11.14
C VAL A 275 -1.06 -5.63 10.82
N ILE A 276 -0.37 -5.18 11.86
CA ILE A 276 1.02 -4.74 11.81
C ILE A 276 1.86 -5.72 12.63
N GLY A 277 2.93 -6.25 12.04
CA GLY A 277 3.89 -7.11 12.73
C GLY A 277 4.26 -8.37 11.96
N PRO A 278 4.85 -9.37 12.63
CA PRO A 278 5.15 -9.41 14.06
C PRO A 278 6.14 -8.33 14.52
N VAL A 279 5.82 -7.68 15.63
CA VAL A 279 6.75 -6.82 16.37
C VAL A 279 7.61 -7.74 17.22
N LEU A 280 8.91 -7.80 16.90
CA LEU A 280 9.81 -8.80 17.48
C LEU A 280 10.31 -8.36 18.87
N ASP A 281 10.03 -9.19 19.88
CA ASP A 281 10.46 -8.98 21.27
C ASP A 281 12.00 -8.92 21.44
N GLY A 282 12.75 -9.52 20.51
CA GLY A 282 14.22 -9.58 20.57
C GLY A 282 14.95 -8.27 20.28
N ARG A 283 14.24 -7.20 19.92
CA ARG A 283 14.82 -5.87 19.61
C ARG A 283 14.68 -4.86 20.75
N GLY A 284 14.31 -5.33 21.93
CA GLY A 284 13.96 -4.46 23.05
C GLY A 284 12.63 -3.72 22.83
N PRO A 285 12.26 -2.82 23.75
CA PRO A 285 11.00 -2.09 23.68
C PRO A 285 10.83 -1.37 22.35
N GLN A 286 9.66 -1.50 21.73
CA GLN A 286 9.32 -0.82 20.47
C GLN A 286 8.26 0.26 20.73
N ALA A 287 8.23 1.28 19.89
CA ALA A 287 7.17 2.29 19.84
C ALA A 287 6.48 2.26 18.48
N LEU A 288 5.15 2.43 18.53
CA LEU A 288 4.30 2.70 17.38
C LEU A 288 4.12 4.21 17.28
N ASP A 289 4.46 4.79 16.14
CA ASP A 289 3.95 6.08 15.67
C ASP A 289 2.78 5.80 14.73
N LEU A 290 1.64 6.44 14.96
CA LEU A 290 0.48 6.35 14.07
C LEU A 290 -0.14 7.73 13.89
N GLU A 291 -0.46 8.07 12.65
CA GLU A 291 -1.29 9.22 12.31
C GLU A 291 -2.51 8.76 11.53
N LEU A 292 -3.69 9.12 12.06
CA LEU A 292 -4.94 8.94 11.37
C LEU A 292 -5.11 10.10 10.38
N GLU A 293 -4.74 9.87 9.13
CA GLU A 293 -4.84 10.87 8.06
C GLU A 293 -6.31 11.09 7.68
N GLU A 294 -7.13 10.04 7.70
CA GLU A 294 -8.54 10.07 7.28
C GLU A 294 -9.41 9.07 8.06
N GLY A 295 -10.72 9.34 8.17
CA GLY A 295 -11.71 8.43 8.76
C GLY A 295 -12.29 8.90 10.09
N GLU A 296 -13.27 8.15 10.59
CA GLU A 296 -14.07 8.49 11.79
C GLU A 296 -13.48 7.92 13.09
N GLY A 297 -12.32 7.30 13.01
CA GLY A 297 -11.58 6.78 14.15
C GLY A 297 -11.12 5.34 13.97
N LEU A 298 -10.12 4.96 14.75
CA LEU A 298 -9.58 3.61 14.78
C LEU A 298 -9.15 3.20 16.20
N ILE A 299 -9.02 1.90 16.40
CA ILE A 299 -8.50 1.29 17.61
C ILE A 299 -7.30 0.41 17.22
N VAL A 300 -6.22 0.52 18.00
CA VAL A 300 -5.05 -0.36 17.88
C VAL A 300 -4.89 -1.15 19.17
N GLU A 301 -4.85 -2.47 19.05
CA GLU A 301 -4.66 -3.40 20.17
C GLU A 301 -3.46 -4.32 19.91
N ALA A 302 -2.65 -4.56 20.93
CA ALA A 302 -1.57 -5.53 20.91
C ALA A 302 -2.12 -6.91 21.32
N ILE A 303 -1.92 -7.91 20.48
CA ILE A 303 -2.36 -9.30 20.67
C ILE A 303 -1.23 -10.29 20.42
N CYS A 304 -1.34 -11.48 21.00
CA CYS A 304 -0.42 -12.58 20.69
C CYS A 304 -0.71 -13.18 19.32
N ALA A 305 0.33 -13.43 18.51
CA ALA A 305 0.19 -14.03 17.18
C ALA A 305 -0.61 -15.35 17.16
N PRO A 306 -0.42 -16.30 18.11
CA PRO A 306 -1.23 -17.53 18.15
C PRO A 306 -2.73 -17.31 18.44
N GLU A 307 -3.11 -16.18 19.05
CA GLU A 307 -4.52 -15.84 19.25
C GLU A 307 -5.14 -15.32 17.96
N PHE A 308 -4.42 -14.43 17.26
CA PHE A 308 -4.82 -13.97 15.93
C PHE A 308 -4.93 -15.13 14.94
N GLU A 309 -3.98 -16.07 14.96
CA GLU A 309 -3.98 -17.24 14.10
C GLU A 309 -5.26 -18.06 14.23
N ARG A 310 -5.62 -18.44 15.45
CA ARG A 310 -6.85 -19.21 15.71
C ARG A 310 -8.10 -18.47 15.26
N PHE A 311 -8.15 -17.16 15.50
CA PHE A 311 -9.25 -16.30 15.06
C PHE A 311 -9.35 -16.28 13.53
N TYR A 312 -8.24 -16.04 12.84
CA TYR A 312 -8.21 -15.89 11.40
C TYR A 312 -8.49 -17.23 10.69
N ASP A 313 -7.98 -18.34 11.21
CA ASP A 313 -8.26 -19.67 10.66
C ASP A 313 -9.75 -20.03 10.78
N GLN A 314 -10.41 -19.66 11.88
CA GLN A 314 -11.87 -19.80 12.02
C GLN A 314 -12.62 -18.93 11.00
N MET A 315 -12.18 -17.68 10.79
CA MET A 315 -12.75 -16.83 9.74
C MET A 315 -12.60 -17.44 8.34
N LEU A 316 -11.46 -18.06 8.03
CA LEU A 316 -11.22 -18.73 6.74
C LEU A 316 -12.10 -19.96 6.54
N GLN A 317 -12.55 -20.59 7.62
CA GLN A 317 -13.51 -21.70 7.61
C GLN A 317 -14.97 -21.23 7.51
N GLY A 318 -15.21 -19.93 7.36
CA GLY A 318 -16.54 -19.35 7.25
C GLY A 318 -17.24 -19.13 8.59
N ALA A 319 -16.56 -19.37 9.72
CA ALA A 319 -17.08 -18.98 11.02
C ALA A 319 -17.09 -17.45 11.17
N GLN A 320 -17.87 -16.96 12.12
CA GLN A 320 -17.92 -15.55 12.52
C GLN A 320 -17.38 -15.41 13.95
N PRO A 321 -16.09 -15.71 14.19
CA PRO A 321 -15.53 -15.58 15.52
C PRO A 321 -15.45 -14.10 15.93
N THR A 322 -15.54 -13.83 17.22
CA THR A 322 -15.26 -12.50 17.77
C THR A 322 -13.76 -12.21 17.63
N PRO A 323 -13.35 -11.02 17.15
CA PRO A 323 -11.95 -10.62 17.15
C PRO A 323 -11.30 -10.77 18.54
N PRO A 324 -10.05 -11.26 18.61
CA PRO A 324 -9.34 -11.35 19.87
C PRO A 324 -9.17 -9.95 20.45
N ARG A 325 -9.46 -9.80 21.75
CA ARG A 325 -9.25 -8.54 22.46
C ARG A 325 -7.85 -8.48 23.01
N GLY A 326 -7.13 -7.43 22.65
CA GLY A 326 -5.74 -7.22 23.08
C GLY A 326 -5.58 -6.18 24.19
N THR A 327 -4.33 -5.87 24.49
CA THR A 327 -4.00 -4.68 25.28
C THR A 327 -4.14 -3.45 24.37
N ARG A 328 -5.01 -2.50 24.72
CA ARG A 328 -5.17 -1.27 23.93
C ARG A 328 -3.89 -0.45 23.91
N VAL A 329 -3.40 -0.15 22.72
CA VAL A 329 -2.18 0.65 22.48
C VAL A 329 -2.54 2.09 22.16
N MET A 330 -3.53 2.30 21.28
CA MET A 330 -4.01 3.62 20.87
C MET A 330 -5.50 3.60 20.53
N GLU A 331 -6.12 4.77 20.63
CA GLU A 331 -7.48 5.03 20.16
C GLU A 331 -7.53 6.44 19.55
N PHE A 332 -8.12 6.52 18.36
CA PHE A 332 -8.28 7.76 17.62
C PHE A 332 -9.76 8.03 17.43
N ALA A 333 -10.22 9.20 17.85
CA ALA A 333 -11.62 9.60 17.73
C ALA A 333 -11.93 10.33 16.40
N HIS A 334 -10.92 10.87 15.73
CA HIS A 334 -11.06 11.62 14.47
C HIS A 334 -9.71 11.72 13.74
N ALA A 335 -9.77 11.95 12.43
CA ALA A 335 -8.62 12.20 11.57
C ALA A 335 -7.84 13.49 11.93
N GLY A 336 -6.63 13.63 11.41
CA GLY A 336 -5.71 14.73 11.66
C GLY A 336 -4.98 14.65 13.02
N SER A 337 -5.05 13.50 13.69
CA SER A 337 -4.37 13.26 14.96
C SER A 337 -3.24 12.25 14.78
N ALA A 338 -2.11 12.54 15.44
CA ALA A 338 -0.94 11.67 15.50
C ALA A 338 -0.64 11.31 16.96
N GLN A 339 -0.32 10.05 17.21
CA GLN A 339 0.06 9.55 18.54
C GLN A 339 1.32 8.68 18.43
N ARG A 340 2.07 8.62 19.53
CA ARG A 340 3.16 7.66 19.75
C ARG A 340 2.89 6.89 21.04
N ALA A 341 3.04 5.58 21.00
CA ALA A 341 2.85 4.71 22.16
C ALA A 341 3.88 3.60 22.17
N VAL A 342 4.33 3.21 23.37
CA VAL A 342 5.18 2.04 23.55
C VAL A 342 4.32 0.79 23.35
N VAL A 343 4.79 -0.13 22.51
CA VAL A 343 4.13 -1.42 22.29
C VAL A 343 4.34 -2.29 23.54
N PRO A 344 3.28 -2.78 24.19
CA PRO A 344 3.42 -3.60 25.38
C PRO A 344 4.07 -4.95 25.05
N ALA A 345 4.99 -5.40 25.90
CA ALA A 345 5.57 -6.74 25.80
C ALA A 345 4.60 -7.76 26.38
N LEU A 346 4.08 -8.65 25.53
CA LEU A 346 3.08 -9.66 25.92
C LEU A 346 3.70 -11.03 26.27
N GLY A 347 5.01 -11.21 26.08
CA GLY A 347 5.69 -12.49 26.28
C GLY A 347 5.44 -13.51 25.15
N CYS A 348 5.08 -13.02 23.97
CA CYS A 348 4.76 -13.77 22.76
C CYS A 348 5.05 -12.88 21.54
N PRO A 349 5.26 -13.44 20.33
CA PRO A 349 5.30 -12.65 19.12
C PRO A 349 4.05 -11.77 19.02
N THR A 350 4.24 -10.45 19.11
CA THR A 350 3.15 -9.49 19.25
C THR A 350 2.72 -8.96 17.88
N LEU A 351 1.41 -8.94 17.63
CA LEU A 351 0.79 -8.29 16.49
C LEU A 351 0.02 -7.06 16.98
N LEU A 352 -0.02 -6.00 16.17
CA LEU A 352 -0.90 -4.87 16.40
C LEU A 352 -2.11 -5.02 15.47
N LEU A 353 -3.25 -5.34 16.06
CA LEU A 353 -4.52 -5.42 15.37
C LEU A 353 -5.11 -4.02 15.27
N VAL A 354 -5.38 -3.59 14.03
CA VAL A 354 -5.98 -2.29 13.72
C VAL A 354 -7.39 -2.50 13.24
N THR A 355 -8.35 -1.82 13.85
CA THR A 355 -9.78 -1.90 13.50
C THR A 355 -10.37 -0.50 13.40
N THR A 356 -11.37 -0.31 12.54
CA THR A 356 -12.20 0.91 12.57
C THR A 356 -13.05 0.93 13.83
N ARG A 357 -13.42 2.12 14.34
CA ARG A 357 -14.39 2.20 15.44
C ARG A 357 -15.76 1.63 15.03
N ASP A 358 -16.49 1.14 16.02
CA ASP A 358 -17.88 0.69 15.82
C ASP A 358 -18.73 1.82 15.22
N GLY A 359 -19.50 1.50 14.18
CA GLY A 359 -20.34 2.46 13.48
C GLY A 359 -19.62 3.37 12.50
N ALA A 360 -18.30 3.19 12.28
CA ALA A 360 -17.60 3.91 11.22
C ALA A 360 -18.24 3.62 9.86
N THR A 361 -18.48 4.68 9.09
CA THR A 361 -19.08 4.65 7.76
C THR A 361 -18.08 5.02 6.66
N LEU A 362 -16.98 5.68 7.02
CA LEU A 362 -15.91 6.08 6.12
C LEU A 362 -14.67 5.18 6.25
N PRO A 363 -13.92 4.96 5.15
CA PRO A 363 -12.60 4.34 5.25
C PRO A 363 -11.65 5.16 6.12
N ALA A 364 -10.85 4.47 6.92
CA ALA A 364 -9.75 5.03 7.68
C ALA A 364 -8.45 4.92 6.88
N ARG A 365 -7.76 6.03 6.64
CA ARG A 365 -6.41 6.06 6.06
C ARG A 365 -5.43 6.52 7.11
N MET A 366 -4.30 5.83 7.20
CA MET A 366 -3.32 6.08 8.25
C MET A 366 -1.92 5.80 7.74
N ARG A 367 -0.94 6.53 8.27
CA ARG A 367 0.47 6.16 8.18
C ARG A 367 0.93 5.60 9.51
N VAL A 368 1.72 4.54 9.46
CA VAL A 368 2.24 3.85 10.64
C VAL A 368 3.73 3.67 10.54
N ARG A 369 4.43 3.80 11.68
CA ARG A 369 5.84 3.48 11.80
C ARG A 369 6.13 2.78 13.12
N VAL A 370 6.92 1.71 13.08
CA VAL A 370 7.37 1.00 14.29
C VAL A 370 8.88 1.15 14.42
N THR A 371 9.33 1.77 15.51
CA THR A 371 10.73 2.09 15.83
C THR A 371 11.12 1.54 17.20
N PRO A 372 12.41 1.47 17.55
CA PRO A 372 12.83 1.34 18.94
C PRO A 372 12.17 2.40 19.83
N ALA A 373 11.77 2.04 21.05
CA ALA A 373 11.00 2.94 21.92
C ALA A 373 11.81 4.19 22.32
N ASP A 374 13.12 4.06 22.43
CA ASP A 374 14.10 5.10 22.75
C ASP A 374 14.50 5.96 21.55
N ALA A 375 14.01 5.65 20.34
CA ALA A 375 14.24 6.49 19.17
C ALA A 375 13.65 7.90 19.39
N PRO A 376 14.36 8.97 19.00
CA PRO A 376 13.87 10.35 19.11
C PRO A 376 12.58 10.54 18.31
N THR A 377 11.60 11.24 18.91
CA THR A 377 10.31 11.51 18.26
C THR A 377 10.39 12.75 17.36
N ALA A 378 10.05 12.62 16.06
CA ALA A 378 9.93 13.76 15.14
C ALA A 378 8.99 14.86 15.67
N THR A 379 7.89 14.48 16.33
CA THR A 379 6.90 15.40 16.92
C THR A 379 7.50 16.28 18.01
N ALA A 380 8.50 15.78 18.76
CA ALA A 380 9.20 16.57 19.76
C ALA A 380 10.04 17.69 19.11
N ARG A 381 10.58 17.48 17.90
CA ARG A 381 11.28 18.52 17.15
C ARG A 381 10.35 19.57 16.58
N ALA A 382 9.18 19.18 16.05
CA ALA A 382 8.19 20.15 15.55
C ALA A 382 7.64 21.06 16.67
N GLN A 383 7.37 20.49 17.86
CA GLN A 383 6.95 21.27 19.02
C GLN A 383 8.11 22.08 19.64
N GLN A 384 9.36 21.58 19.66
CA GLN A 384 10.51 22.36 20.13
C GLN A 384 10.89 23.50 19.18
N ALA A 385 10.77 23.31 17.86
CA ALA A 385 11.00 24.37 16.87
C ALA A 385 9.97 25.50 17.00
N ALA A 386 8.76 25.20 17.45
CA ALA A 386 7.74 26.20 17.77
C ALA A 386 8.02 26.99 19.07
N THR A 387 9.00 26.59 19.89
CA THR A 387 9.34 27.23 21.18
C THR A 387 10.71 27.92 21.21
N GLY A 388 11.35 28.14 20.05
CA GLY A 388 12.60 28.90 19.97
C GLY A 388 12.45 30.38 20.44
N PRO A 389 13.51 31.00 21.00
CA PRO A 389 13.45 32.37 21.50
C PRO A 389 13.20 33.34 20.34
N THR A 390 12.06 34.03 20.38
CA THR A 390 11.70 35.09 19.46
C THR A 390 12.71 36.24 19.56
N VAL A 391 13.75 36.23 18.73
CA VAL A 391 14.61 37.39 18.53
C VAL A 391 13.83 38.38 17.67
N ALA A 392 13.37 39.46 18.30
CA ALA A 392 12.63 40.53 17.66
C ALA A 392 13.54 41.34 16.71
N THR A 393 13.70 40.88 15.47
CA THR A 393 14.20 41.72 14.38
C THR A 393 13.02 42.36 13.66
N GLY A 394 12.83 43.66 13.92
CA GLY A 394 11.82 44.49 13.29
C GLY A 394 12.03 44.56 11.78
N THR A 395 11.22 43.78 11.06
CA THR A 395 10.98 43.96 9.63
C THR A 395 9.48 44.07 9.48
N THR A 396 8.99 45.26 9.10
CA THR A 396 7.58 45.54 8.82
C THR A 396 7.14 44.73 7.61
N THR A 397 6.74 43.49 7.86
CA THR A 397 6.04 42.63 6.91
C THR A 397 4.58 43.06 6.89
N PRO A 398 3.93 43.20 5.72
CA PRO A 398 2.51 43.52 5.67
C PRO A 398 1.74 42.40 6.36
N THR A 399 1.14 42.73 7.51
CA THR A 399 0.24 41.86 8.25
C THR A 399 -1.03 41.69 7.43
N THR A 400 -1.01 40.75 6.49
CA THR A 400 -2.26 40.19 5.96
C THR A 400 -2.85 39.40 7.12
N THR A 401 -3.82 40.00 7.80
CA THR A 401 -4.60 39.34 8.85
C THR A 401 -5.26 38.11 8.24
N THR A 402 -4.60 36.95 8.35
CA THR A 402 -5.20 35.67 7.98
C THR A 402 -6.31 35.43 8.98
N ALA A 403 -7.52 35.85 8.64
CA ALA A 403 -8.71 35.48 9.38
C ALA A 403 -8.69 33.96 9.53
N THR A 404 -8.74 33.48 10.78
CA THR A 404 -8.85 32.06 11.08
C THR A 404 -10.11 31.54 10.42
N ALA A 405 -9.96 30.91 9.25
CA ALA A 405 -11.09 30.39 8.50
C ALA A 405 -11.68 29.20 9.27
N HIS A 406 -12.90 29.37 9.72
CA HIS A 406 -13.64 28.36 10.47
C HIS A 406 -13.95 27.15 9.58
N PRO A 407 -14.06 25.94 10.15
CA PRO A 407 -14.56 24.78 9.42
C PRO A 407 -15.95 25.06 8.83
N VAL A 408 -16.24 24.49 7.67
CA VAL A 408 -17.53 24.67 6.98
C VAL A 408 -18.17 23.34 6.62
N ARG A 409 -19.51 23.30 6.62
CA ARG A 409 -20.27 22.24 5.95
C ARG A 409 -20.64 22.70 4.56
N ILE A 410 -20.66 21.76 3.61
CA ILE A 410 -20.95 22.03 2.21
C ILE A 410 -22.12 21.15 1.78
N GLN A 411 -23.13 21.75 1.16
CA GLN A 411 -24.28 21.08 0.56
C GLN A 411 -24.26 21.32 -0.94
N MET A 412 -24.36 20.28 -1.76
CA MET A 412 -24.66 20.41 -3.18
C MET A 412 -26.16 20.64 -3.34
N THR A 413 -26.57 21.79 -3.85
CA THR A 413 -28.00 22.15 -3.93
C THR A 413 -28.58 21.77 -5.29
N ALA A 414 -27.90 22.14 -6.37
CA ALA A 414 -28.35 21.85 -7.73
C ALA A 414 -27.19 21.73 -8.72
N LEU A 415 -27.38 20.93 -9.76
CA LEU A 415 -26.50 20.82 -10.92
C LEU A 415 -27.31 21.15 -12.18
N THR A 416 -26.73 21.95 -13.06
CA THR A 416 -27.23 22.17 -14.43
C THR A 416 -26.14 21.76 -15.40
N VAL A 417 -26.48 20.97 -16.41
CA VAL A 417 -25.58 20.54 -17.49
C VAL A 417 -26.08 21.13 -18.80
N SER A 418 -25.17 21.76 -19.55
CA SER A 418 -25.44 22.31 -20.87
C SER A 418 -25.72 21.17 -21.86
N PRO A 419 -26.69 21.32 -22.77
CA PRO A 419 -27.00 20.32 -23.80
C PRO A 419 -25.95 20.22 -24.92
N GLN A 420 -24.78 20.84 -24.75
CA GLN A 420 -23.71 20.86 -25.75
C GLN A 420 -22.53 20.04 -25.23
N SER A 421 -22.10 19.04 -26.00
CA SER A 421 -21.02 18.11 -25.66
C SER A 421 -19.68 18.80 -25.36
N ALA A 422 -18.93 18.28 -24.39
CA ALA A 422 -17.56 18.67 -24.09
C ALA A 422 -16.60 18.23 -25.19
N THR A 423 -16.89 17.18 -25.96
CA THR A 423 -15.93 16.58 -26.90
C THR A 423 -16.11 17.01 -28.36
N GLY A 424 -17.19 17.72 -28.71
CA GLY A 424 -17.49 18.10 -30.10
C GLY A 424 -17.88 16.93 -31.01
N SER A 425 -17.75 15.70 -30.53
CA SER A 425 -18.49 14.54 -31.00
C SER A 425 -19.96 14.73 -30.61
N ARG A 426 -20.82 14.72 -31.62
CA ARG A 426 -22.27 14.68 -31.42
C ARG A 426 -22.59 13.61 -30.39
N TRP A 427 -23.34 13.98 -29.35
CA TRP A 427 -24.15 13.07 -28.53
C TRP A 427 -25.21 12.34 -29.37
N ASP A 428 -25.09 12.34 -30.69
CA ASP A 428 -26.22 12.29 -31.59
C ASP A 428 -25.79 11.64 -32.90
N MET A 429 -25.63 10.31 -32.83
CA MET A 429 -26.35 9.50 -33.81
C MET A 429 -27.53 8.74 -33.18
N ILE A 430 -27.63 8.73 -31.84
CA ILE A 430 -28.80 8.28 -31.06
C ILE A 430 -28.83 9.16 -29.78
N GLY A 431 -29.26 10.43 -29.88
CA GLY A 431 -29.32 11.39 -28.77
C GLY A 431 -30.14 10.93 -27.57
N GLY A 432 -29.45 10.61 -26.48
CA GLY A 432 -30.01 10.50 -25.14
C GLY A 432 -29.87 11.82 -24.37
N GLU A 433 -30.78 12.06 -23.44
CA GLU A 433 -30.59 13.06 -22.39
C GLU A 433 -29.50 12.57 -21.44
N PRO A 434 -28.75 13.44 -20.74
CA PRO A 434 -27.70 12.99 -19.83
C PRO A 434 -28.30 12.39 -18.55
N ASP A 435 -27.59 11.42 -17.99
CA ASP A 435 -27.78 10.76 -16.70
C ASP A 435 -26.70 11.24 -15.69
N PRO A 436 -26.65 12.54 -15.34
CA PRO A 436 -25.51 13.08 -14.62
C PRO A 436 -25.43 12.62 -13.17
N TYR A 437 -24.19 12.42 -12.72
CA TYR A 437 -23.85 12.26 -11.30
C TYR A 437 -22.55 13.00 -10.96
N VAL A 438 -22.34 13.28 -9.67
CA VAL A 438 -21.19 14.06 -9.18
C VAL A 438 -20.30 13.21 -8.29
N ILE A 439 -19.00 13.19 -8.61
CA ILE A 439 -17.93 12.70 -7.73
C ILE A 439 -17.24 13.91 -7.11
N VAL A 440 -17.18 13.94 -5.79
CA VAL A 440 -16.49 14.98 -5.02
C VAL A 440 -15.19 14.42 -4.48
N VAL A 441 -14.08 15.12 -4.71
CA VAL A 441 -12.73 14.72 -4.28
C VAL A 441 -12.08 15.87 -3.52
N SER A 442 -11.46 15.59 -2.37
CA SER A 442 -10.55 16.58 -1.77
C SER A 442 -9.22 16.54 -2.52
N ILE A 443 -8.77 17.65 -3.11
CA ILE A 443 -7.51 17.70 -3.86
C ILE A 443 -6.30 17.52 -2.92
N PRO A 444 -6.21 18.20 -1.76
CA PRO A 444 -5.11 17.96 -0.82
C PRO A 444 -5.13 16.52 -0.30
N GLY A 445 -6.32 15.96 -0.03
CA GLY A 445 -6.48 14.60 0.48
C GLY A 445 -6.39 13.49 -0.58
N GLN A 446 -6.42 13.82 -1.88
CA GLN A 446 -6.48 12.86 -2.99
C GLN A 446 -7.49 11.72 -2.73
N ARG A 447 -8.71 12.08 -2.28
CA ARG A 447 -9.73 11.11 -1.86
C ARG A 447 -11.12 11.47 -2.37
N GLU A 448 -11.91 10.48 -2.74
CA GLU A 448 -13.35 10.63 -2.95
C GLU A 448 -14.04 10.90 -1.60
N VAL A 449 -14.72 12.03 -1.52
CA VAL A 449 -15.50 12.49 -0.38
C VAL A 449 -16.94 12.00 -0.48
N GLN A 450 -17.52 12.06 -1.68
CA GLN A 450 -18.88 11.64 -1.95
C GLN A 450 -19.07 11.34 -3.43
N ARG A 451 -20.00 10.43 -3.72
CA ARG A 451 -20.59 10.22 -5.05
C ARG A 451 -22.11 10.31 -4.93
N THR A 452 -22.75 11.05 -5.83
CA THR A 452 -24.22 11.12 -5.90
C THR A 452 -24.77 9.97 -6.74
N GLU A 453 -26.06 9.68 -6.60
CA GLU A 453 -26.77 8.82 -7.56
C GLU A 453 -26.87 9.52 -8.93
N ALA A 454 -26.96 8.73 -10.00
CA ALA A 454 -27.21 9.23 -11.34
C ALA A 454 -28.68 9.68 -11.49
N ALA A 455 -28.86 10.81 -12.14
CA ALA A 455 -30.17 11.41 -12.35
C ALA A 455 -30.62 11.20 -13.80
N SER A 456 -31.41 10.16 -14.05
CA SER A 456 -31.74 9.77 -15.42
C SER A 456 -32.47 10.84 -16.23
N ASP A 457 -32.02 11.05 -17.46
CA ASP A 457 -32.56 11.92 -18.51
C ASP A 457 -32.81 13.36 -18.04
N ARG A 458 -31.82 14.00 -17.40
CA ARG A 458 -31.95 15.33 -16.79
C ARG A 458 -30.76 16.26 -17.00
N HIS A 459 -31.02 17.39 -17.63
CA HIS A 459 -30.11 18.55 -17.63
C HIS A 459 -30.09 19.35 -16.32
N GLU A 460 -31.12 19.23 -15.48
CA GLU A 460 -31.23 19.94 -14.19
C GLU A 460 -31.49 18.94 -13.07
N VAL A 461 -30.53 18.80 -12.16
CA VAL A 461 -30.57 17.84 -11.06
C VAL A 461 -30.65 18.57 -9.72
N PRO A 462 -31.76 18.47 -8.97
CA PRO A 462 -31.78 18.83 -7.57
C PRO A 462 -31.00 17.77 -6.79
N LEU A 463 -29.89 18.16 -6.15
CA LEU A 463 -29.02 17.23 -5.41
C LEU A 463 -29.41 17.17 -3.93
N ASP A 464 -29.67 18.34 -3.32
CA ASP A 464 -29.96 18.54 -1.89
C ASP A 464 -29.07 17.73 -0.91
N ALA A 465 -27.83 17.43 -1.31
CA ALA A 465 -26.96 16.48 -0.62
C ALA A 465 -25.87 17.19 0.19
N TRP A 466 -25.83 16.95 1.50
CA TRP A 466 -24.71 17.40 2.34
C TRP A 466 -23.50 16.49 2.17
N LEU A 467 -22.34 17.10 1.95
CA LEU A 467 -21.06 16.39 2.03
C LEU A 467 -20.84 15.89 3.47
N PRO A 468 -20.18 14.72 3.63
CA PRO A 468 -19.90 14.17 4.95
C PRO A 468 -18.93 15.06 5.74
N GLY A 469 -19.28 15.34 7.00
CA GLY A 469 -18.42 16.07 7.94
C GLY A 469 -18.38 17.59 7.73
N ALA A 470 -17.31 18.19 8.24
CA ALA A 470 -16.97 19.60 8.09
C ALA A 470 -15.56 19.71 7.52
N PHE A 471 -15.36 20.66 6.60
CA PHE A 471 -14.15 20.88 5.85
C PHE A 471 -13.43 22.10 6.40
N ARG A 472 -12.15 21.92 6.71
CA ARG A 472 -11.24 22.98 7.10
C ARG A 472 -10.54 23.57 5.87
N PRO A 473 -9.87 24.73 5.99
CA PRO A 473 -9.12 25.31 4.88
C PRO A 473 -8.10 24.36 4.26
N GLU A 474 -7.49 23.48 5.06
CA GLU A 474 -6.55 22.45 4.61
C GLU A 474 -7.19 21.29 3.81
N ASP A 475 -8.50 21.08 3.93
CA ASP A 475 -9.23 20.05 3.15
C ASP A 475 -9.58 20.52 1.73
N LEU A 476 -9.35 21.81 1.45
CA LEU A 476 -9.72 22.50 0.21
C LEU A 476 -8.49 22.70 -0.70
N PRO A 477 -8.65 22.66 -2.03
CA PRO A 477 -9.93 22.67 -2.75
C PRO A 477 -10.68 21.34 -2.75
N LEU A 478 -12.01 21.40 -2.80
CA LEU A 478 -12.82 20.26 -3.23
C LEU A 478 -13.02 20.33 -4.74
N ARG A 479 -12.75 19.24 -5.43
CA ARG A 479 -13.01 19.03 -6.86
C ARG A 479 -14.32 18.28 -7.04
N PHE A 480 -15.21 18.84 -7.83
CA PHE A 480 -16.46 18.23 -8.25
C PHE A 480 -16.31 17.83 -9.71
N SER A 481 -16.34 16.54 -9.99
CA SER A 481 -16.30 15.98 -11.35
C SER A 481 -17.68 15.44 -11.67
N VAL A 482 -18.27 15.93 -12.76
CA VAL A 482 -19.60 15.55 -13.20
C VAL A 482 -19.46 14.60 -14.37
N TYR A 483 -20.08 13.43 -14.25
CA TYR A 483 -20.07 12.37 -15.25
C TYR A 483 -21.47 12.12 -15.77
N ASP A 484 -21.55 11.63 -16.99
CA ASP A 484 -22.74 11.02 -17.57
C ASP A 484 -22.68 9.51 -17.37
N ASP A 485 -23.72 8.91 -16.78
CA ASP A 485 -23.81 7.46 -16.59
C ASP A 485 -24.29 6.77 -17.87
N ASP A 486 -23.34 6.30 -18.66
CA ASP A 486 -23.57 5.73 -20.00
C ASP A 486 -23.36 4.21 -20.03
N VAL A 487 -23.99 3.54 -20.99
CA VAL A 487 -23.79 2.10 -21.20
C VAL A 487 -22.39 1.82 -21.75
N GLY A 488 -21.44 1.57 -20.84
CA GLY A 488 -20.11 1.04 -21.14
C GLY A 488 -18.98 1.80 -20.47
N SER A 489 -19.03 3.13 -20.50
CA SER A 489 -18.06 3.99 -19.79
C SER A 489 -18.63 5.36 -19.53
N ASP A 490 -18.55 5.80 -18.29
CA ASP A 490 -19.02 7.11 -17.86
C ASP A 490 -18.25 8.22 -18.59
N GLU A 491 -18.95 9.15 -19.24
CA GLU A 491 -18.33 10.28 -19.93
C GLU A 491 -18.14 11.44 -18.95
N LEU A 492 -16.93 12.01 -18.87
CA LEU A 492 -16.68 13.21 -18.07
C LEU A 492 -17.31 14.44 -18.76
N ILE A 493 -18.40 14.95 -18.18
CA ILE A 493 -19.06 16.20 -18.63
C ILE A 493 -18.18 17.41 -18.30
N GLY A 494 -17.68 17.50 -17.07
CA GLY A 494 -16.83 18.61 -16.66
C GLY A 494 -16.37 18.55 -15.22
N VAL A 495 -15.51 19.52 -14.86
CA VAL A 495 -14.91 19.62 -13.53
C VAL A 495 -15.00 21.05 -13.03
N VAL A 496 -15.19 21.21 -11.72
CA VAL A 496 -15.06 22.50 -11.04
C VAL A 496 -14.47 22.33 -9.64
N ASP A 497 -13.69 23.31 -9.20
CA ASP A 497 -13.06 23.32 -7.88
C ASP A 497 -13.71 24.40 -6.99
N LEU A 498 -13.98 24.07 -5.72
CA LEU A 498 -14.30 25.02 -4.66
C LEU A 498 -13.04 25.31 -3.85
N ALA A 499 -12.39 26.43 -4.16
CA ALA A 499 -11.18 26.88 -3.48
C ALA A 499 -11.47 27.55 -2.13
N PRO A 500 -10.52 27.57 -1.18
CA PRO A 500 -10.70 28.24 0.12
C PRO A 500 -11.14 29.70 -0.01
N GLY A 501 -10.57 30.44 -0.96
CA GLY A 501 -10.85 31.86 -1.18
C GLY A 501 -12.25 32.15 -1.73
N GLN A 502 -13.00 31.14 -2.17
CA GLN A 502 -14.37 31.30 -2.67
C GLN A 502 -15.42 31.16 -1.56
N ILE A 503 -15.04 30.73 -0.35
CA ILE A 503 -15.96 30.49 0.75
C ILE A 503 -16.30 31.80 1.47
N PRO A 504 -17.59 32.22 1.50
CA PRO A 504 -18.01 33.39 2.25
C PRO A 504 -17.84 33.15 3.76
N ALA A 505 -17.30 34.14 4.48
CA ALA A 505 -17.12 34.05 5.93
C ALA A 505 -18.43 33.83 6.71
N SER A 506 -19.55 34.35 6.20
CA SER A 506 -20.88 34.18 6.77
C SER A 506 -21.60 32.91 6.30
N GLY A 507 -20.99 32.11 5.43
CA GLY A 507 -21.72 31.14 4.61
C GLY A 507 -22.55 31.80 3.52
N GLY A 508 -23.23 30.97 2.72
CA GLY A 508 -24.05 31.41 1.60
C GLY A 508 -24.13 30.35 0.50
N GLU A 509 -24.86 30.67 -0.57
CA GLU A 509 -24.87 29.87 -1.79
C GLU A 509 -23.82 30.40 -2.78
N ILE A 510 -23.09 29.48 -3.41
CA ILE A 510 -22.04 29.74 -4.38
C ILE A 510 -22.41 29.02 -5.67
N SER A 511 -22.27 29.72 -6.79
CA SER A 511 -22.47 29.16 -8.13
C SER A 511 -21.11 28.90 -8.76
N LEU A 512 -20.79 27.63 -9.00
CA LEU A 512 -19.52 27.17 -9.54
C LEU A 512 -19.70 26.79 -11.02
N GLU A 513 -18.86 27.35 -11.89
CA GLU A 513 -18.94 27.11 -13.33
C GLU A 513 -18.29 25.77 -13.69
N LEU A 514 -19.08 24.82 -14.22
CA LEU A 514 -18.60 23.52 -14.66
C LEU A 514 -17.86 23.67 -15.99
N ARG A 515 -16.62 23.20 -16.08
CA ARG A 515 -15.80 23.36 -17.30
C ARG A 515 -15.32 22.04 -17.89
N SER A 516 -15.25 21.95 -19.21
CA SER A 516 -14.67 20.80 -19.91
C SER A 516 -13.15 20.72 -19.69
N GLN A 517 -12.56 19.53 -19.89
CA GLN A 517 -11.11 19.32 -19.83
C GLN A 517 -10.42 19.40 -21.21
N ASP A 518 -11.06 20.05 -22.19
CA ASP A 518 -10.46 20.27 -23.51
C ASP A 518 -9.27 21.24 -23.43
N THR A 519 -8.48 21.29 -24.52
CA THR A 519 -7.41 22.30 -24.70
C THR A 519 -7.92 23.74 -24.55
N VAL A 520 -9.20 23.99 -24.90
CA VAL A 520 -9.89 25.25 -24.65
C VAL A 520 -11.13 24.95 -23.80
N PRO A 521 -11.06 25.14 -22.47
CA PRO A 521 -12.17 24.82 -21.58
C PRO A 521 -13.44 25.57 -21.97
N ARG A 522 -14.54 24.84 -22.09
CA ARG A 522 -15.89 25.39 -22.35
C ARG A 522 -16.75 25.28 -21.11
N THR A 523 -17.71 26.18 -20.96
CA THR A 523 -18.71 26.13 -19.90
C THR A 523 -19.72 25.01 -20.21
N MET A 524 -19.69 23.97 -19.40
CA MET A 524 -20.50 22.76 -19.53
C MET A 524 -21.73 22.78 -18.64
N GLY A 525 -21.88 23.79 -17.79
CA GLY A 525 -22.97 23.84 -16.83
C GLY A 525 -22.62 24.67 -15.59
N THR A 526 -23.36 24.42 -14.52
CA THR A 526 -23.17 25.09 -13.23
C THR A 526 -23.52 24.14 -12.08
N LEU A 527 -22.65 24.09 -11.08
CA LEU A 527 -22.91 23.42 -9.80
C LEU A 527 -23.18 24.48 -8.73
N ARG A 528 -24.31 24.40 -8.05
CA ARG A 528 -24.63 25.26 -6.91
C ARG A 528 -24.32 24.53 -5.61
N VAL A 529 -23.59 25.21 -4.73
CA VAL A 529 -23.25 24.70 -3.41
C VAL A 529 -23.63 25.71 -2.34
N ARG A 530 -24.23 25.24 -1.24
CA ARG A 530 -24.45 26.03 -0.03
C ARG A 530 -23.36 25.72 0.98
N VAL A 531 -22.73 26.76 1.51
CA VAL A 531 -21.70 26.67 2.53
C VAL A 531 -22.23 27.22 3.84
N GLN A 532 -22.04 26.47 4.92
CA GLN A 532 -22.46 26.85 6.26
C GLN A 532 -21.28 26.77 7.23
N PRO A 533 -20.87 27.88 7.87
CA PRO A 533 -19.86 27.86 8.92
C PRO A 533 -20.29 26.98 10.09
N VAL A 534 -19.36 26.20 10.61
CA VAL A 534 -19.53 25.47 11.88
C VAL A 534 -19.16 26.42 13.01
N GLN A 535 -20.11 26.67 13.91
CA GLN A 535 -19.92 27.51 15.09
C GLN A 535 -19.18 26.78 16.20
#